data_AF-A0A0S4WE05-F1
#
_entry.id   AF-A0A0S4WE05-F1
#
_cell.length_a   1.000
_cell.length_b   1.000
_cell.length_c   1.000
_cell.angle_alpha   90.00
_cell.angle_beta   90.00
_cell.angle_gamma   90.00
#
_symmetry.space_group_name_H-M   'P 1'
#
loop_
_entity.id
_entity.type
_entity.pdbx_description
1 polymer ?
#
loop_
_entity_poly.entity_id
_entity_poly.type
_entity_poly.pdbx_seq_one_letter_code
_entity_poly.pdbx_strand_id
1 'polypeptide(L)'
;MFRHIRAGMEVLSKRGRVPDWEPADGIDRPALRQMSRFLAKVGLEVLAHKTLKVPSWNEELVNCSELDELRRFARYNEGEIWPFTTRTLYPINAVFRDGDEYFELLNEFDILYTRSSEAYLVIALFGVEFVLNLGGRENDGYRQWLEAHGWASPLYVGKNV
;
A
#
# COMPACT_ATOMS: atom_id res chain seq x y z
N MET A 1 -16.27 -12.20 -21.52
CA MET A 1 -16.04 -13.66 -21.40
C MET A 1 -15.31 -13.89 -20.07
N PHE A 2 -16.08 -13.99 -18.97
CA PHE A 2 -15.56 -14.14 -17.61
C PHE A 2 -15.05 -15.57 -17.41
N ARG A 3 -13.73 -15.75 -17.43
CA ARG A 3 -13.06 -17.05 -17.30
C ARG A 3 -12.87 -17.36 -15.81
N HIS A 4 -13.67 -18.32 -15.32
CA HIS A 4 -13.48 -19.13 -14.10
C HIS A 4 -13.06 -18.40 -12.80
N ILE A 5 -14.07 -17.92 -12.08
CA ILE A 5 -14.01 -17.71 -10.62
C ILE A 5 -13.81 -19.10 -9.97
N ARG A 6 -12.58 -19.45 -9.61
CA ARG A 6 -12.32 -20.62 -8.75
C ARG A 6 -12.71 -20.25 -7.33
N ALA A 7 -13.92 -20.61 -6.91
CA ALA A 7 -14.36 -20.52 -5.53
C ALA A 7 -13.35 -21.19 -4.57
N GLY A 8 -13.00 -20.51 -3.48
CA GLY A 8 -12.35 -21.09 -2.31
C GLY A 8 -10.91 -21.57 -2.50
N MET A 9 -9.95 -20.65 -2.56
CA MET A 9 -8.57 -21.00 -2.23
C MET A 9 -8.34 -20.68 -0.76
N GLU A 10 -8.37 -21.71 0.09
CA GLU A 10 -7.91 -21.60 1.48
C GLU A 10 -6.41 -21.28 1.47
N VAL A 11 -6.04 -20.10 2.00
CA VAL A 11 -4.65 -19.67 2.08
C VAL A 11 -4.17 -19.89 3.51
N LEU A 12 -3.36 -20.93 3.71
CA LEU A 12 -2.88 -21.38 5.02
C LEU A 12 -1.97 -20.38 5.76
N SER A 13 -1.37 -19.40 5.07
CA SER A 13 -0.57 -18.35 5.73
C SER A 13 -0.44 -17.07 4.89
N LYS A 14 -0.33 -15.91 5.56
CA LYS A 14 -0.06 -14.59 4.94
C LYS A 14 1.33 -14.47 4.30
N ARG A 15 2.23 -15.43 4.53
CA ARG A 15 3.61 -15.39 4.02
C ARG A 15 3.74 -16.15 2.71
N GLY A 16 4.13 -15.41 1.67
CA GLY A 16 4.88 -15.96 0.55
C GLY A 16 4.07 -16.35 -0.67
N ARG A 17 3.83 -15.36 -1.54
CA ARG A 17 4.29 -15.49 -2.92
C ARG A 17 5.41 -14.49 -3.15
N VAL A 18 6.49 -14.94 -3.79
CA VAL A 18 7.42 -14.01 -4.45
C VAL A 18 6.57 -13.29 -5.50
N PRO A 19 6.52 -11.95 -5.49
CA PRO A 19 5.73 -11.24 -6.49
C PRO A 19 6.31 -11.52 -7.87
N ASP A 20 5.54 -12.18 -8.73
CA ASP A 20 5.79 -12.12 -10.16
C ASP A 20 5.55 -10.68 -10.59
N TRP A 21 6.58 -10.07 -11.19
CA TRP A 21 6.51 -8.75 -11.78
C TRP A 21 5.76 -8.86 -13.11
N GLU A 22 4.44 -9.08 -13.04
CA GLU A 22 3.62 -9.16 -14.23
C GLU A 22 3.25 -7.74 -14.69
N PRO A 23 3.51 -7.38 -15.96
CA PRO A 23 2.82 -6.26 -16.58
C PRO A 23 1.32 -6.61 -16.62
N ALA A 24 0.58 -6.14 -15.61
CA ALA A 24 -0.80 -6.55 -15.28
C ALA A 24 -1.63 -7.11 -16.45
N ASP A 25 -2.05 -8.36 -16.28
CA ASP A 25 -3.01 -9.07 -17.10
C ASP A 25 -4.30 -8.27 -17.33
N GLY A 26 -4.45 -7.70 -18.52
CA GLY A 26 -5.72 -7.54 -19.25
C GLY A 26 -6.90 -6.78 -18.60
N ILE A 27 -6.74 -6.23 -17.40
CA ILE A 27 -7.72 -5.37 -16.74
C ILE A 27 -7.41 -3.93 -17.15
N ASP A 28 -8.39 -3.22 -17.72
CA ASP A 28 -8.32 -1.77 -17.90
C ASP A 28 -8.07 -1.14 -16.54
N ARG A 29 -6.81 -0.76 -16.28
CA ARG A 29 -6.42 -0.15 -15.02
C ARG A 29 -7.23 1.15 -14.89
N PRO A 30 -7.78 1.49 -13.70
CA PRO A 30 -8.17 2.88 -13.47
C PRO A 30 -7.00 3.76 -13.89
N ALA A 31 -7.28 4.86 -14.60
CA ALA A 31 -6.23 5.64 -15.24
C ALA A 31 -5.12 5.87 -14.22
N LEU A 32 -3.86 5.54 -14.56
CA LEU A 32 -2.72 5.49 -13.60
C LEU A 32 -2.71 6.66 -12.61
N ARG A 33 -3.04 7.87 -13.10
CA ARG A 33 -3.20 9.09 -12.32
C ARG A 33 -4.33 9.06 -11.29
N GLN A 34 -5.49 8.51 -11.61
CA GLN A 34 -6.63 8.36 -10.69
C GLN A 34 -6.28 7.44 -9.53
N MET A 35 -5.68 6.27 -9.82
CA MET A 35 -5.21 5.34 -8.77
C MET A 35 -4.13 5.99 -7.92
N SER A 36 -3.13 6.59 -8.55
CA SER A 36 -2.06 7.35 -7.88
C SER A 36 -2.63 8.42 -6.92
N ARG A 37 -3.62 9.22 -7.37
CA ARG A 37 -4.28 10.22 -6.51
C ARG A 37 -5.12 9.63 -5.40
N PHE A 38 -5.79 8.52 -5.66
CA PHE A 38 -6.52 7.79 -4.63
C PHE A 38 -5.56 7.34 -3.53
N LEU A 39 -4.44 6.70 -3.90
CA LEU A 39 -3.40 6.28 -2.96
C LEU A 39 -2.78 7.46 -2.20
N ALA A 40 -2.51 8.59 -2.87
CA ALA A 40 -2.01 9.79 -2.22
C ALA A 40 -2.97 10.32 -1.14
N LYS A 41 -4.29 10.32 -1.42
CA LYS A 41 -5.30 10.70 -0.41
C LYS A 41 -5.33 9.72 0.75
N VAL A 42 -5.36 8.42 0.46
CA VAL A 42 -5.33 7.38 1.49
C VAL A 42 -4.08 7.51 2.36
N GLY A 43 -2.92 7.80 1.77
CA GLY A 43 -1.66 7.98 2.50
C GLY A 43 -1.72 9.10 3.53
N LEU A 44 -2.27 10.25 3.14
CA LEU A 44 -2.49 11.38 4.04
C LEU A 44 -3.47 11.05 5.17
N GLU A 45 -4.57 10.35 4.86
CA GLU A 45 -5.55 9.90 5.87
C GLU A 45 -4.95 8.86 6.83
N VAL A 46 -4.12 7.94 6.33
CA VAL A 46 -3.44 6.93 7.16
C VAL A 46 -2.42 7.58 8.09
N LEU A 47 -1.67 8.59 7.61
CA LEU A 47 -0.79 9.39 8.46
C LEU A 47 -1.60 10.07 9.57
N ALA A 48 -2.66 10.79 9.22
CA ALA A 48 -3.53 11.46 10.17
C ALA A 48 -4.14 10.48 11.18
N HIS A 49 -4.61 9.32 10.71
CA HIS A 49 -5.16 8.25 11.54
C HIS A 49 -4.15 7.74 12.58
N LYS A 50 -2.89 7.51 12.17
CA LYS A 50 -1.83 7.03 13.07
C LYS A 50 -1.42 8.07 14.11
N THR A 51 -1.53 9.35 13.78
CA THR A 51 -1.05 10.44 14.63
C THR A 51 -2.17 11.13 15.41
N LEU A 52 -3.43 10.73 15.18
CA LEU A 52 -4.63 11.36 15.73
C LEU A 52 -4.63 11.51 17.26
N LYS A 53 -4.02 10.56 17.96
CA LYS A 53 -3.96 10.52 19.42
C LYS A 53 -2.69 11.15 20.01
N VAL A 54 -1.76 11.61 19.16
CA VAL A 54 -0.51 12.21 19.61
C VAL A 54 -0.72 13.73 19.70
N PRO A 55 -0.55 14.36 20.88
CA PRO A 55 -0.73 15.80 21.03
C PRO A 55 0.13 16.58 20.04
N SER A 56 -0.42 17.67 19.49
CA SER A 56 0.22 18.59 18.53
C SER A 56 0.59 18.00 17.15
N TRP A 57 0.49 16.68 16.95
CA TRP A 57 0.85 16.08 15.66
C TRP A 57 -0.10 16.42 14.51
N ASN A 58 -1.35 16.77 14.81
CA ASN A 58 -2.25 17.27 13.76
C ASN A 58 -1.73 18.59 13.18
N GLU A 59 -1.22 19.49 14.02
CA GLU A 59 -0.62 20.75 13.57
C GLU A 59 0.69 20.49 12.83
N GLU A 60 1.53 19.59 13.34
CA GLU A 60 2.77 19.18 12.69
C GLU A 60 2.51 18.62 11.29
N LEU A 61 1.58 17.67 11.16
CA LEU A 61 1.24 17.05 9.89
C LEU A 61 0.70 18.07 8.87
N VAL A 62 -0.16 18.99 9.32
CA VAL A 62 -0.72 20.06 8.47
C VAL A 62 0.38 21.02 8.00
N ASN A 63 1.34 21.35 8.85
CA ASN A 63 2.41 22.31 8.55
C ASN A 63 3.67 21.66 7.94
N CYS A 64 3.74 20.33 7.87
CA CYS A 64 4.86 19.61 7.28
C CYS A 64 4.96 19.90 5.76
N SER A 65 5.96 20.71 5.38
CA SER A 65 6.17 21.19 4.01
C SER A 65 6.49 20.07 3.01
N GLU A 66 7.08 18.98 3.50
CA GLU A 66 7.47 17.79 2.73
C GLU A 66 6.24 17.10 2.13
N LEU A 67 5.06 17.30 2.71
CA LEU A 67 3.79 16.78 2.21
C LEU A 67 3.07 17.74 1.26
N ASP A 68 3.56 18.97 1.04
CA ASP A 68 2.84 19.97 0.24
C ASP A 68 2.62 19.53 -1.21
N GLU A 69 3.64 18.97 -1.85
CA GLU A 69 3.50 18.47 -3.21
C GLU A 69 2.48 17.33 -3.28
N LEU A 70 2.53 16.39 -2.34
CA LEU A 70 1.59 15.28 -2.27
C LEU A 70 0.16 15.80 -2.05
N ARG A 71 -0.02 16.78 -1.15
CA ARG A 71 -1.31 17.43 -0.89
C ARG A 71 -1.85 18.12 -2.14
N ARG A 72 -1.03 18.87 -2.87
CA ARG A 72 -1.44 19.53 -4.13
C ARG A 72 -1.82 18.51 -5.21
N PHE A 73 -1.03 17.45 -5.37
CA PHE A 73 -1.35 16.36 -6.29
C PHE A 73 -2.66 15.66 -5.92
N ALA A 74 -2.83 15.27 -4.66
CA ALA A 74 -4.02 14.59 -4.16
C ALA A 74 -5.28 15.46 -4.30
N ARG A 75 -5.21 16.72 -3.86
CA ARG A 75 -6.35 17.64 -3.79
C ARG A 75 -6.68 18.28 -5.14
N TYR A 76 -5.70 18.89 -5.78
CA TYR A 76 -5.87 19.75 -6.96
C TYR A 76 -5.48 19.08 -8.27
N ASN A 77 -4.94 17.85 -8.24
CA ASN A 77 -4.47 17.14 -9.43
C ASN A 77 -3.27 17.85 -10.10
N GLU A 78 -2.52 18.66 -9.35
CA GLU A 78 -1.35 19.42 -9.83
C GLU A 78 -0.07 18.56 -9.92
N GLY A 79 0.88 18.98 -10.75
CA GLY A 79 2.20 18.33 -10.89
C GLY A 79 2.17 17.02 -11.68
N GLU A 80 3.28 16.29 -11.66
CA GLU A 80 3.42 15.00 -12.35
C GLU A 80 2.73 13.85 -11.59
N ILE A 81 2.54 12.71 -12.29
CA ILE A 81 1.98 11.50 -11.69
C ILE A 81 2.87 11.05 -10.53
N TRP A 82 2.25 10.69 -9.41
CA TRP A 82 2.96 10.09 -8.29
C TRP A 82 3.12 8.58 -8.51
N PRO A 83 4.34 8.05 -8.67
CA PRO A 83 4.52 6.63 -8.94
C PRO A 83 4.14 5.80 -7.72
N PHE A 84 3.66 4.60 -7.98
CA PHE A 84 3.37 3.61 -6.96
C PHE A 84 3.77 2.23 -7.48
N THR A 85 4.12 1.34 -6.56
CA THR A 85 4.36 -0.07 -6.85
C THR A 85 3.10 -0.87 -6.58
N THR A 86 2.90 -1.97 -7.30
CA THR A 86 1.81 -2.91 -7.05
C THR A 86 2.32 -4.35 -7.09
N ARG A 87 1.70 -5.23 -6.30
CA ARG A 87 1.90 -6.68 -6.40
C ARG A 87 0.71 -7.44 -5.80
N THR A 88 0.54 -8.69 -6.21
CA THR A 88 -0.49 -9.57 -5.65
C THR A 88 0.08 -10.33 -4.44
N LEU A 89 -0.57 -10.21 -3.28
CA LEU A 89 -0.29 -10.97 -2.06
C LEU A 89 -1.11 -12.28 -2.02
N TYR A 90 -2.39 -12.19 -2.37
CA TYR A 90 -3.31 -13.32 -2.40
C TYR A 90 -4.48 -13.06 -3.38
N PRO A 91 -5.21 -14.10 -3.82
CA PRO A 91 -6.36 -13.93 -4.72
C PRO A 91 -7.51 -13.12 -4.10
N ILE A 92 -8.28 -12.41 -4.90
CA ILE A 92 -9.44 -11.58 -4.48
C ILE A 92 -10.47 -12.33 -3.62
N ASN A 93 -10.60 -13.64 -3.81
CA ASN A 93 -11.52 -14.52 -3.12
C ASN A 93 -10.83 -15.46 -2.13
N ALA A 94 -9.65 -15.06 -1.64
CA ALA A 94 -8.99 -15.76 -0.57
C ALA A 94 -9.84 -15.71 0.70
N VAL A 95 -10.05 -16.88 1.29
CA VAL A 95 -10.66 -17.02 2.62
C VAL A 95 -9.56 -17.41 3.57
N PHE A 96 -9.43 -16.63 4.64
CA PHE A 96 -8.49 -16.87 5.72
C PHE A 96 -9.21 -17.55 6.88
N ARG A 97 -8.43 -18.27 7.68
CA ARG A 97 -8.91 -18.95 8.88
C ARG A 97 -8.15 -18.45 10.10
N ASP A 98 -8.88 -18.09 11.15
CA ASP A 98 -8.32 -17.82 12.48
C ASP A 98 -9.13 -18.61 13.52
N GLY A 99 -8.50 -19.61 14.13
CA GLY A 99 -9.20 -20.63 14.93
C GLY A 99 -10.27 -21.35 14.10
N ASP A 100 -11.53 -21.22 14.50
CA ASP A 100 -12.70 -21.80 13.81
C ASP A 100 -13.46 -20.80 12.93
N GLU A 101 -12.99 -19.55 12.87
CA GLU A 101 -13.61 -18.50 12.07
C GLU A 101 -12.98 -18.42 10.68
N TYR A 102 -13.82 -18.22 9.67
CA TYR A 102 -13.43 -17.95 8.30
C TYR A 102 -13.79 -16.52 7.95
N PHE A 103 -12.85 -15.79 7.34
CA PHE A 103 -13.08 -14.40 6.96
C PHE A 103 -12.40 -14.05 5.64
N GLU A 104 -12.95 -13.04 4.98
CA GLU A 104 -12.35 -12.39 3.82
C GLU A 104 -11.65 -11.11 4.26
N LEU A 105 -10.46 -10.87 3.72
CA LEU A 105 -9.67 -9.69 4.04
C LEU A 105 -9.77 -8.67 2.92
N LEU A 106 -10.71 -7.73 3.11
CA LEU A 106 -11.04 -6.71 2.11
C LEU A 106 -9.93 -5.66 1.97
N ASN A 107 -9.39 -5.20 3.09
CA ASN A 107 -8.28 -4.26 3.10
C ASN A 107 -7.41 -4.39 4.35
N GLU A 108 -6.13 -4.04 4.20
CA GLU A 108 -5.19 -3.81 5.28
C GLU A 108 -4.26 -2.66 4.86
N PHE A 109 -3.79 -1.86 5.80
CA PHE A 109 -2.85 -0.79 5.50
C PHE A 109 -1.89 -0.53 6.65
N ASP A 110 -0.74 0.05 6.33
CA ASP A 110 0.24 0.53 7.29
C ASP A 110 1.10 1.66 6.67
N ILE A 111 1.92 2.29 7.51
CA ILE A 111 3.01 3.15 7.06
C ILE A 111 4.32 2.41 7.30
N LEU A 112 5.11 2.25 6.25
CA LEU A 112 6.48 1.79 6.35
C LEU A 112 7.39 3.01 6.46
N TYR A 113 8.17 3.08 7.54
CA TYR A 113 9.28 4.01 7.67
C TYR A 113 10.59 3.30 7.33
N THR A 114 11.36 3.82 6.38
CA THR A 114 12.67 3.27 6.02
C THR A 114 13.79 3.91 6.86
N ARG A 115 14.97 3.28 6.87
CA ARG A 115 16.16 3.84 7.53
C ARG A 115 16.66 5.15 6.89
N SER A 116 16.24 5.42 5.67
CA SER A 116 16.55 6.65 4.93
C SER A 116 15.54 7.77 5.23
N SER A 117 14.74 7.62 6.29
CA SER A 117 13.71 8.60 6.72
C SER A 117 12.61 8.85 5.69
N GLU A 118 12.30 7.85 4.87
CA GLU A 118 11.17 7.91 3.95
C GLU A 118 9.94 7.24 4.56
N ALA A 119 8.76 7.79 4.28
CA ALA A 119 7.49 7.23 4.70
C ALA A 119 6.73 6.71 3.48
N TYR A 120 6.35 5.44 3.50
CA TYR A 120 5.60 4.80 2.43
C TYR A 120 4.21 4.38 2.94
N LEU A 121 3.15 4.77 2.23
CA LEU A 121 1.86 4.09 2.35
C LEU A 121 2.04 2.66 1.81
N VAL A 122 1.63 1.68 2.59
CA VAL A 122 1.47 0.29 2.14
C VAL A 122 0.01 -0.08 2.37
N ILE A 123 -0.73 -0.38 1.31
CA ILE A 123 -2.14 -0.77 1.41
C ILE A 123 -2.42 -1.99 0.53
N ALA A 124 -3.05 -3.00 1.11
CA ALA A 124 -3.64 -4.11 0.37
C ALA A 124 -5.14 -3.87 0.21
N LEU A 125 -5.65 -3.94 -1.02
CA LEU A 125 -7.07 -3.99 -1.33
C LEU A 125 -7.34 -5.31 -2.04
N PHE A 126 -8.19 -6.15 -1.45
CA PHE A 126 -8.55 -7.46 -2.01
C PHE A 126 -7.33 -8.32 -2.41
N GLY A 127 -6.27 -8.28 -1.58
CA GLY A 127 -5.04 -9.03 -1.84
C GLY A 127 -4.08 -8.41 -2.85
N VAL A 128 -4.39 -7.24 -3.39
CA VAL A 128 -3.45 -6.45 -4.21
C VAL A 128 -2.83 -5.37 -3.33
N GLU A 129 -1.51 -5.46 -3.13
CA GLU A 129 -0.73 -4.44 -2.44
C GLU A 129 -0.41 -3.28 -3.39
N PHE A 130 -0.51 -2.07 -2.86
CA PHE A 130 -0.06 -0.83 -3.46
C PHE A 130 0.87 -0.13 -2.49
N VAL A 131 1.98 0.39 -2.99
CA VAL A 131 2.96 1.14 -2.20
C VAL A 131 3.28 2.47 -2.85
N LEU A 132 3.15 3.55 -2.08
CA LEU A 132 3.39 4.92 -2.53
C LEU A 132 4.24 5.67 -1.51
N ASN A 133 5.37 6.23 -1.94
CA ASN A 133 6.20 7.11 -1.11
C ASN A 133 5.45 8.43 -0.84
N LEU A 134 5.33 8.85 0.41
CA LEU A 134 4.59 10.06 0.79
C LEU A 134 5.44 11.33 0.70
N GLY A 135 6.77 11.21 0.76
CA GLY A 135 7.70 12.35 0.74
C GLY A 135 8.26 12.68 -0.65
N GLY A 136 8.14 11.78 -1.63
CA GLY A 136 8.68 12.02 -2.97
C GLY A 136 8.23 11.03 -4.02
N ARG A 137 8.74 11.19 -5.25
CA ARG A 137 8.41 10.34 -6.42
C ARG A 137 9.41 9.20 -6.64
N GLU A 138 10.25 8.90 -5.65
CA GLU A 138 11.26 7.84 -5.72
C GLU A 138 10.82 6.63 -4.89
N ASN A 139 11.14 5.42 -5.37
CA ASN A 139 10.77 4.16 -4.72
C ASN A 139 11.98 3.28 -4.38
N ASP A 140 13.19 3.80 -4.51
CA ASP A 140 14.42 3.04 -4.27
C ASP A 140 14.53 2.57 -2.82
N GLY A 141 14.08 3.40 -1.86
CA GLY A 141 14.02 3.03 -0.46
C GLY A 141 13.11 1.84 -0.17
N TYR A 142 11.95 1.78 -0.82
CA TYR A 142 11.04 0.63 -0.69
C TYR A 142 11.68 -0.64 -1.25
N ARG A 143 12.33 -0.56 -2.40
CA ARG A 143 13.03 -1.71 -3.01
C ARG A 143 14.14 -2.22 -2.09
N GLN A 144 14.98 -1.35 -1.58
CA GLN A 144 16.05 -1.71 -0.64
C GLN A 144 15.49 -2.36 0.62
N TRP A 145 14.37 -1.84 1.13
CA TRP A 145 13.69 -2.44 2.27
C TRP A 145 13.21 -3.86 1.96
N LEU A 146 12.59 -4.09 0.80
CA LEU A 146 12.15 -5.43 0.38
C LEU A 146 13.32 -6.40 0.26
N GLU A 147 14.42 -6.00 -0.38
CA GLU A 147 15.62 -6.83 -0.54
C GLU A 147 16.18 -7.26 0.82
N ALA A 148 16.22 -6.35 1.80
CA ALA A 148 16.68 -6.65 3.16
C ALA A 148 15.73 -7.57 3.95
N HIS A 149 14.45 -7.65 3.57
CA HIS A 149 13.41 -8.43 4.27
C HIS A 149 12.91 -9.63 3.47
N GLY A 150 13.73 -10.13 2.53
CA GLY A 150 13.40 -11.33 1.75
C GLY A 150 12.14 -11.17 0.91
N TRP A 151 11.89 -9.96 0.41
CA TRP A 151 10.74 -9.57 -0.41
C TRP A 151 9.38 -9.77 0.25
N ALA A 152 9.32 -9.97 1.57
CA ALA A 152 8.07 -10.08 2.30
C ALA A 152 7.34 -8.72 2.37
N SER A 153 6.02 -8.77 2.57
CA SER A 153 5.22 -7.54 2.71
C SER A 153 5.48 -6.83 4.03
N PRO A 154 5.63 -5.49 4.03
CA PRO A 154 5.63 -4.68 5.25
C PRO A 154 4.37 -4.87 6.09
N LEU A 155 3.25 -5.31 5.49
CA LEU A 155 2.03 -5.63 6.23
C LEU A 155 2.22 -6.85 7.15
N TYR A 156 3.19 -7.72 6.87
CA TYR A 156 3.36 -9.02 7.53
C TYR A 156 4.68 -9.22 8.26
N VAL A 157 5.72 -8.42 7.98
CA VAL A 157 7.04 -8.53 8.63
C VAL A 157 7.70 -7.19 8.87
N GLY A 158 8.70 -7.15 9.78
CA GLY A 158 9.69 -6.07 9.86
C GLY A 158 9.14 -4.71 10.27
N LYS A 159 7.97 -4.66 10.91
CA LYS A 159 7.34 -3.39 11.31
C LYS A 159 8.19 -2.68 12.36
N ASN A 160 8.62 -1.45 12.05
CA ASN A 160 9.18 -0.48 13.00
C ASN A 160 10.33 -1.02 13.88
N VAL A 161 11.26 -1.79 13.28
CA VAL A 161 12.47 -2.30 13.94
C VAL A 161 13.71 -1.54 13.49
#